data_AF-A0A7C2II11-F1
#
_entry.id   AF-A0A7C2II11-F1
#
_cell.length_a   1.000
_cell.length_b   1.000
_cell.length_c   1.000
_cell.angle_alpha   90.00
_cell.angle_beta   90.00
_cell.angle_gamma   90.00
#
_symmetry.space_group_name_H-M   'P 1'
#
loop_
_entity.id
_entity.type
_entity.pdbx_description
1 polymer ?
#
loop_
_entity_poly.entity_id
_entity_poly.type
_entity_poly.pdbx_seq_one_letter_code
_entity_poly.pdbx_strand_id
1 'polypeptide(L)'
;MRRTSGTSPLTPEDRRFLAAIVHQVWRAAQTFVTVAVERGPAAARDIVDELGEWAGAQRRLLGQRPTRTVTAAGLRVGRDLLEDVDAICRRVAHLLGALDHSAVSREKAEEEALALIEGVVAWTSLMASQLGLARHLRPQILEYEG
;
A
#
# COMPACT_ATOMS: atom_id res chain seq x y z
N MET A 1 -39.71 -11.11 5.26
CA MET A 1 -38.34 -11.31 5.77
C MET A 1 -37.36 -11.04 4.63
N ARG A 2 -36.70 -9.88 4.58
CA ARG A 2 -35.61 -9.62 3.62
C ARG A 2 -34.29 -9.83 4.36
N ARG A 3 -33.47 -10.77 3.87
CA ARG A 3 -32.10 -11.00 4.33
C ARG A 3 -31.29 -9.73 4.04
N THR A 4 -30.87 -9.03 5.07
CA THR A 4 -29.73 -8.13 4.98
C THR A 4 -28.51 -8.99 4.67
N SER A 5 -27.91 -8.78 3.50
CA SER A 5 -26.58 -9.29 3.18
C SER A 5 -25.60 -8.61 4.13
N GLY A 6 -25.44 -9.19 5.31
CA GLY A 6 -24.57 -8.68 6.36
C GLY A 6 -23.14 -8.73 5.87
N THR A 7 -22.57 -7.56 5.57
CA THR A 7 -21.13 -7.37 5.66
C THR A 7 -20.80 -7.62 7.13
N SER A 8 -20.31 -8.82 7.45
CA SER A 8 -19.80 -9.08 8.80
C SER A 8 -18.76 -8.00 9.10
N PRO A 9 -18.92 -7.21 10.18
CA PRO A 9 -17.99 -6.16 10.50
C PRO A 9 -16.59 -6.74 10.68
N LEU A 10 -15.57 -6.08 10.10
CA LEU A 10 -14.18 -6.48 10.23
C LEU A 10 -13.79 -6.60 11.71
N THR A 11 -13.23 -7.74 12.09
CA THR A 11 -12.76 -8.02 13.45
C THR A 11 -11.51 -7.17 13.77
N PRO A 12 -11.10 -7.09 15.05
CA PRO A 12 -9.82 -6.48 15.40
C PRO A 12 -8.62 -7.12 14.68
N GLU A 13 -8.61 -8.44 14.54
CA GLU A 13 -7.58 -9.19 13.81
C GLU A 13 -7.58 -8.84 12.31
N ASP A 14 -8.75 -8.73 11.69
CA ASP A 14 -8.86 -8.28 10.29
C ASP A 14 -8.26 -6.88 10.12
N ARG A 15 -8.56 -5.96 11.05
CA ARG A 15 -8.05 -4.59 11.01
C ARG A 15 -6.54 -4.52 11.22
N ARG A 16 -5.97 -5.31 12.14
CA ARG A 16 -4.52 -5.41 12.32
C ARG A 16 -3.83 -5.92 11.05
N PHE A 17 -4.39 -6.96 10.45
CA PHE A 17 -3.90 -7.51 9.19
C PHE A 17 -3.93 -6.48 8.06
N LEU A 18 -5.07 -5.81 7.84
CA LEU A 18 -5.21 -4.77 6.81
C LEU A 18 -4.31 -3.56 7.08
N ALA A 19 -4.17 -3.15 8.35
CA ALA A 19 -3.25 -2.08 8.72
C ALA A 19 -1.81 -2.43 8.36
N ALA A 20 -1.37 -3.68 8.56
CA ALA A 20 -0.01 -4.10 8.19
C ALA A 20 0.27 -3.91 6.69
N ILE A 21 -0.71 -4.14 5.82
CA ILE A 21 -0.59 -3.87 4.38
C ILE A 21 -0.42 -2.36 4.13
N VAL A 22 -1.25 -1.52 4.75
CA VAL A 22 -1.16 -0.06 4.62
C VAL A 22 0.20 0.47 5.12
N HIS A 23 0.68 -0.03 6.26
CA HIS A 23 1.99 0.32 6.81
C HIS A 23 3.12 -0.01 5.83
N GLN A 24 3.05 -1.15 5.14
CA GLN A 24 4.06 -1.50 4.14
C GLN A 24 4.07 -0.51 2.96
N VAL A 25 2.90 -0.10 2.48
CA VAL A 25 2.80 0.91 1.41
C VAL A 25 3.38 2.25 1.86
N TRP A 26 3.08 2.68 3.09
CA TRP A 26 3.63 3.93 3.64
C TRP A 26 5.14 3.89 3.81
N ARG A 27 5.70 2.76 4.26
CA ARG A 27 7.16 2.58 4.35
C ARG A 27 7.81 2.68 2.98
N ALA A 28 7.26 2.00 1.98
CA ALA A 28 7.74 2.08 0.61
C ALA A 28 7.64 3.51 0.06
N ALA A 29 6.55 4.24 0.34
CA ALA A 29 6.41 5.64 -0.05
C ALA A 29 7.46 6.55 0.59
N GLN A 30 7.77 6.35 1.88
CA GLN A 30 8.84 7.09 2.55
C GLN A 30 10.20 6.80 1.92
N THR A 31 10.53 5.52 1.68
CA THR A 31 11.77 5.13 1.02
C THR A 31 11.84 5.69 -0.40
N PHE A 32 10.73 5.67 -1.14
CA PHE A 32 10.63 6.25 -2.47
C PHE A 32 11.00 7.74 -2.46
N VAL A 33 10.40 8.53 -1.55
CA VAL A 33 10.69 9.97 -1.44
C VAL A 33 12.18 10.21 -1.16
N THR A 34 12.77 9.46 -0.21
CA THR A 34 14.20 9.56 0.08
C THR A 34 15.05 9.28 -1.16
N VAL A 35 14.77 8.18 -1.87
CA VAL A 35 15.55 7.80 -3.06
C VAL A 35 15.33 8.79 -4.21
N ALA A 36 14.11 9.27 -4.43
CA ALA A 36 13.78 10.22 -5.49
C ALA A 36 14.55 11.53 -5.33
N VAL A 37 14.61 12.05 -4.11
CA VAL A 37 15.35 13.29 -3.79
C VAL A 37 16.87 13.08 -3.89
N GLU A 38 17.39 11.97 -3.35
CA GLU A 38 18.84 11.74 -3.30
C GLU A 38 19.43 11.31 -4.66
N ARG A 39 18.70 10.48 -5.41
CA ARG A 39 19.21 9.72 -6.57
C ARG A 39 18.37 9.87 -7.82
N GLY A 40 17.25 10.59 -7.74
CA GLY A 40 16.35 10.86 -8.85
C GLY A 40 15.24 9.82 -9.03
N PRO A 41 14.21 10.16 -9.84
CA PRO A 41 13.04 9.31 -10.06
C PRO A 41 13.34 7.92 -10.62
N ALA A 42 14.36 7.81 -11.48
CA ALA A 42 14.74 6.54 -12.09
C ALA A 42 15.21 5.52 -11.04
N ALA A 43 16.00 5.95 -10.06
CA ALA A 43 16.43 5.09 -8.95
C ALA A 43 15.28 4.76 -7.98
N ALA A 44 14.33 5.69 -7.81
CA ALA A 44 13.19 5.48 -6.93
C ALA A 44 12.18 4.47 -7.48
N ARG A 45 12.20 4.24 -8.81
CA ARG A 45 11.35 3.24 -9.47
C ARG A 45 11.51 1.84 -8.86
N ASP A 46 12.72 1.44 -8.51
CA ASP A 46 13.00 0.11 -7.94
C ASP A 46 12.16 -0.14 -6.68
N ILE A 47 11.93 0.90 -5.86
CA ILE A 47 11.10 0.80 -4.65
C ILE A 47 9.63 0.49 -4.97
N VAL A 48 9.13 1.03 -6.08
CA VAL A 48 7.76 0.77 -6.55
C VAL A 48 7.64 -0.63 -7.13
N ASP A 49 8.63 -1.05 -7.91
CA ASP A 49 8.68 -2.39 -8.48
C ASP A 49 8.76 -3.45 -7.36
N GLU A 50 9.61 -3.26 -6.35
CA GLU A 50 9.70 -4.12 -5.15
C GLU A 50 8.38 -4.19 -4.36
N LEU A 51 7.69 -3.06 -4.18
CA LEU A 51 6.39 -3.05 -3.50
C LEU A 51 5.34 -3.84 -4.30
N GLY A 52 5.32 -3.70 -5.62
CA GLY A 52 4.42 -4.45 -6.51
C GLY A 52 4.68 -5.95 -6.45
N GLU A 53 5.95 -6.37 -6.50
CA GLU A 53 6.35 -7.77 -6.35
C GLU A 53 5.94 -8.34 -5.00
N TRP A 54 6.18 -7.59 -3.92
CA TRP A 54 5.73 -7.95 -2.57
C TRP A 54 4.22 -8.13 -2.52
N ALA A 55 3.44 -7.19 -3.07
CA ALA A 55 1.99 -7.25 -3.05
C ALA A 55 1.46 -8.49 -3.80
N GLY A 56 2.03 -8.77 -4.98
CA GLY A 56 1.73 -9.97 -5.75
C GLY A 56 2.09 -11.26 -4.99
N ALA A 57 3.22 -11.29 -4.29
CA ALA A 57 3.63 -12.42 -3.46
C ALA A 57 2.68 -12.65 -2.28
N GLN A 58 2.31 -11.59 -1.55
CA GLN A 58 1.34 -11.68 -0.46
C GLN A 58 -0.02 -12.19 -0.94
N ARG A 59 -0.51 -11.69 -2.08
CA ARG A 59 -1.78 -12.16 -2.66
C ARG A 59 -1.77 -13.66 -2.97
N ARG A 60 -0.65 -14.18 -3.49
CA ARG A 60 -0.47 -15.63 -3.71
C ARG A 60 -0.46 -16.41 -2.40
N LEU A 61 0.22 -15.92 -1.36
CA LEU A 61 0.27 -16.57 -0.05
C LEU A 61 -1.11 -16.66 0.61
N LEU A 62 -1.93 -15.61 0.50
CA LEU A 62 -3.32 -15.62 1.00
C LEU A 62 -4.20 -16.66 0.28
N GLY A 63 -3.88 -17.02 -0.95
CA GLY A 63 -4.55 -18.09 -1.70
C GLY A 63 -4.12 -19.51 -1.28
N GLN A 64 -2.95 -19.65 -0.65
CA GLN A 64 -2.34 -20.95 -0.35
C GLN A 64 -2.48 -21.37 1.11
N ARG A 65 -2.59 -20.43 2.05
CA ARG A 65 -2.60 -20.72 3.48
C ARG A 65 -3.83 -20.15 4.17
N PRO A 66 -4.65 -20.98 4.84
CA PRO A 66 -5.71 -20.46 5.70
C PRO A 66 -5.07 -19.75 6.91
N THR A 67 -5.34 -18.46 7.04
CA THR A 67 -5.01 -17.70 8.24
C THR A 67 -6.04 -18.02 9.32
N ARG A 68 -5.64 -18.71 10.38
CA ARG A 68 -6.58 -19.13 11.45
C ARG A 68 -7.24 -17.97 12.20
N THR A 69 -6.67 -16.76 12.11
CA THR A 69 -7.06 -15.58 12.90
C THR A 69 -7.78 -14.50 12.10
N VAL A 70 -7.62 -14.46 10.78
CA VAL A 70 -8.26 -13.45 9.90
C VAL A 70 -9.49 -14.09 9.26
N THR A 71 -10.60 -13.36 9.25
CA THR A 71 -11.87 -13.84 8.71
C THR A 71 -11.84 -13.90 7.18
N ALA A 72 -12.78 -14.62 6.57
CA ALA A 72 -12.95 -14.63 5.12
C ALA A 72 -13.26 -13.23 4.54
N ALA A 73 -13.88 -12.35 5.33
CA ALA A 73 -14.11 -10.96 4.94
C ALA A 73 -12.81 -10.16 4.95
N GLY A 74 -12.01 -10.25 6.04
CA GLY A 74 -10.69 -9.63 6.12
C GLY A 74 -9.74 -10.09 5.02
N LEU A 75 -9.73 -11.39 4.72
CA LEU A 75 -8.95 -11.97 3.62
C LEU A 75 -9.38 -11.46 2.25
N ARG A 76 -10.69 -11.28 2.01
CA ARG A 76 -11.19 -10.73 0.75
C ARG A 76 -10.71 -9.29 0.57
N VAL A 77 -10.97 -8.44 1.56
CA VAL A 77 -10.52 -7.04 1.54
C VAL A 77 -9.00 -6.95 1.40
N GLY A 78 -8.25 -7.81 2.08
CA GLY A 78 -6.79 -7.81 1.97
C GLY A 78 -6.29 -8.20 0.58
N ARG A 79 -6.95 -9.15 -0.09
CA ARG A 79 -6.61 -9.49 -1.48
C ARG A 79 -6.93 -8.35 -2.44
N ASP A 80 -8.10 -7.73 -2.30
CA ASP A 80 -8.50 -6.59 -3.12
C ASP A 80 -7.52 -5.43 -2.93
N LEU A 81 -7.15 -5.13 -1.68
CA LEU A 81 -6.16 -4.09 -1.36
C LEU A 81 -4.78 -4.40 -1.97
N LEU A 82 -4.31 -5.65 -1.90
CA LEU A 82 -3.02 -6.05 -2.49
C LEU A 82 -3.05 -6.01 -4.02
N GLU A 83 -4.19 -6.30 -4.64
CA GLU A 83 -4.39 -6.17 -6.08
C GLU A 83 -4.36 -4.71 -6.52
N ASP A 84 -5.02 -3.82 -5.77
CA ASP A 84 -4.96 -2.38 -6.00
C ASP A 84 -3.52 -1.86 -5.85
N VAL A 85 -2.77 -2.32 -4.84
CA VAL A 85 -1.36 -1.96 -4.64
C VAL A 85 -0.51 -2.40 -5.83
N ASP A 86 -0.63 -3.65 -6.31
CA ASP A 86 0.09 -4.14 -7.50
C ASP A 86 -0.24 -3.28 -8.75
N ALA A 87 -1.54 -3.00 -8.98
CA ALA A 87 -1.99 -2.19 -10.09
C ALA A 87 -1.44 -0.75 -10.05
N ILE A 88 -1.47 -0.12 -8.87
CA ILE A 88 -0.92 1.21 -8.65
C ILE A 88 0.59 1.21 -8.88
N CYS A 89 1.33 0.24 -8.34
CA CYS A 89 2.78 0.15 -8.52
C CYS A 89 3.15 0.07 -10.00
N ARG A 90 2.49 -0.81 -10.76
CA ARG A 90 2.72 -0.91 -12.22
C ARG A 90 2.44 0.39 -12.94
N ARG A 91 1.37 1.10 -12.57
CA ARG A 91 1.02 2.38 -13.18
C ARG A 91 2.04 3.46 -12.87
N VAL A 92 2.48 3.55 -11.61
CA VAL A 92 3.51 4.50 -11.19
C VAL A 92 4.84 4.18 -11.87
N ALA A 93 5.29 2.93 -11.88
CA ALA A 93 6.51 2.51 -12.57
C ALA A 93 6.48 2.84 -14.08
N HIS A 94 5.33 2.66 -14.73
CA HIS A 94 5.15 3.06 -16.12
C HIS A 94 5.29 4.57 -16.32
N LEU A 95 4.67 5.38 -15.45
CA LEU A 95 4.75 6.85 -15.52
C LEU A 95 6.18 7.35 -15.24
N LEU A 96 6.87 6.78 -14.25
CA LEU A 96 8.27 7.08 -13.96
C LEU A 96 9.17 6.70 -15.14
N GLY A 97 8.92 5.55 -15.78
CA GLY A 97 9.61 5.17 -17.01
C GLY A 97 9.37 6.18 -18.14
N ALA A 98 8.15 6.69 -18.29
CA ALA A 98 7.86 7.72 -19.30
C ALA A 98 8.59 9.05 -19.00
N LEU A 99 8.73 9.43 -17.73
CA LEU A 99 9.49 10.62 -17.33
C LEU A 99 10.97 10.51 -17.73
N ASP A 100 11.57 9.33 -17.56
CA ASP A 100 12.97 9.06 -17.92
C ASP A 100 13.25 9.20 -19.44
N HIS A 101 12.24 8.94 -20.27
CA HIS A 101 12.34 9.05 -21.74
C HIS A 101 11.88 10.41 -22.28
N SER A 102 11.33 11.26 -21.40
CA SER A 102 10.81 12.57 -21.78
C SER A 102 11.91 13.63 -21.75
N ALA A 103 11.83 14.64 -22.63
CA ALA A 103 12.77 15.78 -22.63
C ALA A 103 12.47 16.79 -21.51
N VAL A 104 12.11 16.29 -20.33
CA VAL A 104 11.70 17.09 -19.16
C VAL A 104 12.94 17.35 -18.30
N SER A 105 12.99 18.52 -17.64
CA SER A 105 14.10 18.82 -16.74
C SER A 105 14.11 17.87 -15.54
N ARG A 106 15.29 17.64 -14.94
CA ARG A 106 15.43 16.79 -13.75
C ARG A 106 14.52 17.24 -12.61
N GLU A 107 14.48 18.53 -12.34
CA GLU A 107 13.62 19.13 -11.29
C GLU A 107 12.15 18.82 -11.56
N LYS A 108 11.70 18.98 -12.80
CA LYS A 108 10.31 18.70 -13.15
C LYS A 108 9.99 17.21 -13.07
N ALA A 109 10.90 16.32 -13.45
CA ALA A 109 10.71 14.87 -13.29
C ALA A 109 10.63 14.46 -11.81
N GLU A 110 11.40 15.10 -10.93
CA GLU A 110 11.32 14.90 -9.48
C GLU A 110 9.98 15.37 -8.91
N GLU A 111 9.52 16.57 -9.25
CA GLU A 111 8.21 17.09 -8.85
C GLU A 111 7.08 16.13 -9.24
N GLU A 112 7.06 15.66 -10.49
CA GLU A 112 6.03 14.74 -10.98
C GLU A 112 6.09 13.39 -10.24
N ALA A 113 7.29 12.88 -9.98
CA ALA A 113 7.48 11.64 -9.21
C ALA A 113 6.97 11.79 -7.77
N LEU A 114 7.24 12.92 -7.12
CA LEU A 114 6.76 13.22 -5.77
C LEU A 114 5.24 13.40 -5.72
N ALA A 115 4.65 14.04 -6.73
CA ALA A 115 3.19 14.16 -6.85
C ALA A 115 2.50 12.79 -7.03
N LEU A 116 3.11 11.88 -7.80
CA LEU A 116 2.60 10.52 -7.96
C LEU A 116 2.57 9.76 -6.63
N ILE A 117 3.67 9.78 -5.87
CA ILE A 117 3.74 9.06 -4.60
C ILE A 117 2.84 9.71 -3.53
N GLU A 118 2.69 11.04 -3.53
CA GLU A 118 1.72 11.73 -2.68
C GLU A 118 0.29 11.23 -2.94
N GLY A 119 -0.08 11.05 -4.21
CA GLY A 119 -1.35 10.43 -4.60
C GLY A 119 -1.55 9.03 -4.01
N VAL A 120 -0.50 8.21 -3.97
CA VAL A 120 -0.55 6.86 -3.35
C VAL A 120 -0.77 6.95 -1.83
N VAL A 121 -0.10 7.89 -1.16
CA VAL A 121 -0.28 8.12 0.29
C VAL A 121 -1.69 8.64 0.60
N ALA A 122 -2.21 9.55 -0.22
CA ALA A 122 -3.58 10.06 -0.08
C ALA A 122 -4.62 8.94 -0.27
N TRP A 123 -4.47 8.11 -1.32
CA TRP A 123 -5.34 6.97 -1.56
C TRP A 123 -5.30 5.96 -0.40
N THR A 124 -4.12 5.56 0.06
CA THR A 124 -3.99 4.62 1.18
C THR A 124 -4.58 5.17 2.48
N SER A 125 -4.45 6.48 2.73
CA SER A 125 -5.04 7.14 3.89
C SER A 125 -6.57 7.14 3.83
N LEU A 126 -7.15 7.40 2.65
CA LEU A 126 -8.58 7.30 2.41
C LEU A 126 -9.10 5.87 2.64
N MET A 127 -8.41 4.87 2.10
CA MET A 127 -8.75 3.44 2.30
C MET A 127 -8.71 3.06 3.77
N ALA A 128 -7.65 3.45 4.47
CA ALA A 128 -7.51 3.13 5.88
C ALA A 128 -8.57 3.82 6.75
N SER A 129 -9.03 5.01 6.37
CA SER A 129 -10.17 5.70 6.99
C SER A 129 -11.48 4.92 6.78
N GLN A 130 -11.79 4.54 5.54
CA GLN A 130 -13.01 3.78 5.19
C GLN A 130 -13.07 2.42 5.88
N LEU A 131 -11.93 1.77 6.07
CA LEU A 131 -11.81 0.49 6.77
C LEU A 131 -11.76 0.64 8.31
N GLY A 132 -11.80 1.87 8.82
CA GLY A 132 -11.75 2.16 10.25
C GLY A 132 -10.45 1.67 10.90
N LEU A 133 -9.33 1.81 10.20
CA LEU A 133 -8.00 1.37 10.64
C LEU A 133 -7.26 2.42 11.46
N ALA A 134 -7.82 3.62 11.65
CA ALA A 134 -7.13 4.77 12.27
C ALA A 134 -6.40 4.45 13.59
N ARG A 135 -6.94 3.58 14.46
CA ARG A 135 -6.28 3.15 15.70
C ARG A 135 -5.11 2.16 15.50
N HIS A 136 -5.14 1.40 14.41
CA HIS A 136 -4.12 0.40 14.04
C HIS A 136 -3.01 0.98 13.15
N LEU A 137 -3.21 2.19 12.62
CA LEU A 137 -2.21 2.94 11.86
C LEU A 137 -1.28 3.77 12.73
N ARG A 138 -1.68 4.08 13.97
CA ARG A 138 -0.75 4.70 14.93
C ARG A 138 0.37 3.70 15.22
N PRO A 139 1.63 4.15 15.36
CA PRO A 139 2.65 3.33 15.98
C PRO A 139 2.07 2.89 17.32
N GLN A 140 1.80 1.60 17.50
CA GLN A 140 1.57 1.10 18.84
C GLN A 140 2.87 1.39 19.57
N ILE A 141 2.83 2.34 20.50
CA ILE A 141 3.87 2.46 21.51
C ILE A 141 3.97 1.05 22.06
N LEU A 142 5.11 0.40 21.81
CA LEU A 142 5.44 -0.86 22.47
C LEU A 142 5.42 -0.49 23.95
N GLU A 143 4.33 -0.83 24.64
CA GLU A 143 4.30 -0.84 26.08
C GLU A 143 5.34 -1.90 26.47
N TYR A 144 6.55 -1.41 26.76
CA TYR A 144 7.62 -2.19 27.34
C TYR A 144 7.17 -2.51 28.76
N GLU A 145 6.47 -3.63 28.95
CA GLU A 145 6.28 -4.21 30.27
C GLU A 145 7.65 -4.70 30.77
N GLY A 146 8.29 -3.85 31.58
CA GLY A 146 9.40 -4.22 32.45
C GLY A 146 8.89 -4.66 33.81
#